data_AF-A0A7V4XUN8-F1
#
_entry.id   AF-A0A7V4XUN8-F1
#
_cell.length_a   1.000
_cell.length_b   1.000
_cell.length_c   1.000
_cell.angle_alpha   90.00
_cell.angle_beta   90.00
_cell.angle_gamma   90.00
#
_symmetry.space_group_name_H-M   'P 1'
#
loop_
_entity.id
_entity.type
_entity.pdbx_description
1 polymer ?
#
loop_
_entity_poly.entity_id
_entity_poly.type
_entity_poly.pdbx_seq_one_letter_code
_entity_poly.pdbx_strand_id
1 'polypeptide(L)' 'MLPELLPLQVRGTAMGGVVFLNWGTNFLVSLMFPVLLAAGPGTVFELLAGFGMFAFILTAKWLPETSKRSLEQLELERR' A
#
# COMPACT_ATOMS: atom_id res chain seq x y z
N MET A 1 7.67 -5.46 -6.70
CA MET A 1 6.60 -4.47 -6.91
C MET A 1 7.01 -3.06 -6.44
N LEU A 2 7.12 -2.77 -5.13
CA LEU A 2 7.47 -1.40 -4.67
C LEU A 2 8.84 -0.85 -5.16
N PRO A 3 9.94 -1.63 -5.18
CA PRO A 3 11.24 -1.10 -5.60
C PRO A 3 11.30 -0.66 -7.06
N GLU A 4 10.45 -1.25 -7.91
CA GLU A 4 10.38 -1.01 -9.35
C GLU A 4 9.70 0.33 -9.68
N LEU A 5 8.83 0.81 -8.79
CA LEU A 5 8.14 2.10 -8.94
C LEU A 5 9.02 3.29 -8.51
N LEU A 6 10.02 3.02 -7.66
CA LEU A 6 10.81 4.05 -6.99
C LEU A 6 12.05 4.46 -7.79
N PRO A 7 12.32 5.77 -7.95
CA PRO A 7 13.54 6.26 -8.58
C PRO A 7 14.77 5.77 -7.80
N LEU A 8 15.80 5.31 -8.53
CA LEU A 8 17.02 4.75 -7.95
C LEU A 8 17.69 5.67 -6.91
N GLN A 9 17.69 6.98 -7.17
CA GLN A 9 18.37 7.98 -6.34
C GLN A 9 17.75 8.12 -4.94
N VAL A 10 16.44 7.86 -4.80
CA VAL A 10 15.69 8.05 -3.53
C VAL A 10 15.15 6.75 -2.96
N ARG A 11 15.46 5.61 -3.59
CA ARG A 11 14.89 4.29 -3.25
C ARG A 11 15.07 3.94 -1.78
N GLY A 12 16.26 4.19 -1.22
CA GLY A 12 16.53 3.90 0.20
C GLY A 12 15.60 4.67 1.15
N THR A 13 15.53 5.99 1.00
CA THR A 13 14.67 6.85 1.83
C THR A 13 13.19 6.58 1.61
N ALA A 14 12.77 6.39 0.35
CA ALA A 14 11.38 6.11 0.01
C ALA A 14 10.91 4.76 0.57
N MET A 15 11.74 3.71 0.48
CA MET A 15 11.41 2.40 1.06
C MET A 15 11.31 2.48 2.59
N GLY A 16 12.20 3.24 3.25
CA GLY A 16 12.10 3.49 4.68
C GLY A 16 10.77 4.15 5.08
N GLY A 17 10.35 5.18 4.33
CA GLY A 17 9.05 5.83 4.53
C GLY A 17 7.86 4.89 4.31
N VAL A 18 7.90 4.05 3.28
CA VAL A 18 6.85 3.04 3.03
C VAL A 18 6.75 2.04 4.18
N VAL A 19 7.88 1.52 4.66
CA VAL A 19 7.92 0.59 5.80
C VAL A 19 7.40 1.28 7.06
N PHE A 20 7.83 2.52 7.33
CA PHE A 20 7.35 3.29 8.47
C PHE A 20 5.83 3.50 8.42
N LEU A 21 5.28 3.91 7.27
CA LEU A 21 3.84 4.10 7.10
C LEU A 21 3.07 2.77 7.24
N ASN A 22 3.63 1.67 6.72
CA ASN A 22 3.02 0.35 6.85
C ASN A 22 2.92 -0.08 8.31
N TRP A 23 4.02 0.01 9.06
CA TRP A 23 4.04 -0.34 10.48
C TRP A 23 3.24 0.65 11.34
N GLY A 24 3.29 1.95 11.03
CA GLY A 24 2.49 2.96 11.72
C GLY A 24 0.99 2.73 11.54
N THR A 25 0.56 2.40 10.32
CA THR A 25 -0.84 2.04 10.04
C THR A 25 -1.23 0.75 10.75
N ASN A 26 -0.37 -0.27 10.74
CA ASN A 26 -0.60 -1.52 11.46
C ASN A 26 -0.76 -1.29 12.98
N PHE A 27 0.09 -0.44 13.56
CA PHE A 27 0.00 -0.04 14.96
C PHE A 27 -1.34 0.64 15.27
N LEU A 28 -1.75 1.61 14.44
CA LEU A 28 -3.03 2.30 14.59
C LEU A 28 -4.22 1.33 14.50
N VAL A 29 -4.22 0.44 13.52
CA VAL A 29 -5.28 -0.57 13.35
C VAL A 29 -5.33 -1.49 14.58
N SER A 30 -4.18 -1.93 15.08
CA SER A 30 -4.09 -2.78 16.28
C SER A 30 -4.61 -2.06 17.53
N LEU A 31 -4.36 -0.77 17.67
CA LEU A 31 -4.87 0.05 18.77
C LEU A 31 -6.40 0.25 18.69
N MET A 32 -6.93 0.40 17.48
CA MET A 32 -8.37 0.59 17.23
C MET A 32 -9.16 -0.72 17.30
N PHE A 33 -8.49 -1.87 17.14
CA PHE A 33 -9.14 -3.18 17.06
C PHE A 33 -10.07 -3.49 18.25
N PRO A 34 -9.70 -3.26 19.52
CA PRO A 34 -10.60 -3.51 20.66
C PRO A 34 -11.86 -2.63 20.64
N VAL A 35 -11.73 -1.38 20.21
CA VAL A 35 -12.86 -0.44 20.10
C VAL A 35 -13.81 -0.87 18.98
N LEU A 36 -13.26 -1.31 17.85
CA LEU A 36 -14.05 -1.83 16.74
C LEU A 36 -14.73 -3.16 17.11
N LEU A 37 -14.05 -4.02 17.85
CA LEU A 37 -14.60 -5.30 18.31
C LEU A 37 -15.74 -5.12 19.33
N ALA A 38 -15.73 -4.04 20.11
CA ALA A 38 -16.84 -3.67 20.98
C ALA A 38 -18.13 -3.39 20.20
N ALA A 39 -18.03 -2.98 18.93
CA ALA A 39 -19.17 -2.83 18.02
C ALA A 39 -19.58 -4.15 17.34
N GLY A 40 -18.94 -5.27 17.69
CA GLY A 40 -19.21 -6.61 17.18
C GLY A 40 -18.26 -7.04 16.05
N PRO A 41 -17.98 -8.36 15.92
CA PRO A 41 -17.08 -8.88 14.89
C PRO A 41 -17.52 -8.56 13.46
N GLY A 42 -18.85 -8.55 13.19
CA GLY A 42 -19.39 -8.26 11.85
C GLY A 42 -18.97 -6.87 11.34
N THR A 43 -19.09 -5.86 12.20
CA THR A 43 -18.68 -4.47 11.91
C THR A 43 -17.19 -4.38 11.55
N VAL A 44 -16.33 -5.17 12.21
CA VAL A 44 -14.89 -5.21 11.90
C VAL A 44 -14.65 -5.76 10.49
N PHE A 45 -15.31 -6.87 10.14
CA PHE A 45 -15.15 -7.48 8.82
C PHE A 45 -15.71 -6.61 7.69
N GLU A 46 -16.84 -5.94 7.91
CA GLU A 46 -17.42 -5.00 6.93
C GLU A 46 -16.51 -3.80 6.69
N LEU A 47 -15.93 -3.23 7.75
CA LEU A 47 -14.95 -2.14 7.62
C LEU A 47 -13.70 -2.59 6.87
N LEU A 48 -13.14 -3.75 7.21
CA LEU A 48 -11.98 -4.31 6.50
C LEU A 48 -12.29 -4.57 5.02
N ALA A 49 -13.47 -5.10 4.71
CA ALA A 49 -13.92 -5.31 3.34
C ALA A 49 -14.08 -3.98 2.58
N GLY A 50 -14.64 -2.95 3.22
CA GLY A 50 -14.75 -1.60 2.66
C GLY A 50 -13.39 -0.97 2.36
N PHE A 51 -12.44 -1.04 3.29
CA PHE A 51 -11.07 -0.59 3.08
C PHE A 51 -10.37 -1.38 1.95
N GLY A 52 -10.57 -2.69 1.88
CA GLY A 52 -10.03 -3.53 0.82
C GLY A 52 -10.58 -3.15 -0.57
N MET A 53 -11.89 -2.94 -0.67
CA MET A 53 -12.53 -2.47 -1.91
C MET A 53 -12.00 -1.08 -2.33
N PHE A 54 -11.86 -0.16 -1.38
CA PHE A 54 -11.30 1.16 -1.64
C PHE A 54 -9.86 1.04 -2.15
N ALA A 55 -9.02 0.25 -1.48
CA ALA A 55 -7.63 0.00 -1.91
C ALA A 55 -7.59 -0.61 -3.32
N PHE A 56 -8.47 -1.56 -3.63
CA PHE A 56 -8.58 -2.15 -4.96
C PHE A 56 -8.94 -1.11 -6.04
N ILE A 57 -9.91 -0.23 -5.78
CA ILE A 57 -10.27 0.84 -6.73
C ILE A 57 -9.09 1.80 -6.94
N LEU A 58 -8.40 2.16 -5.87
CA LEU A 58 -7.24 3.04 -5.95
C LEU A 58 -6.10 2.41 -6.75
N THR A 59 -5.76 1.16 -6.47
CA THR A 59 -4.70 0.47 -7.21
C THR A 59 -5.10 0.29 -8.67
N ALA A 60 -6.34 -0.11 -8.97
CA ALA A 60 -6.82 -0.26 -10.34
C ALA A 60 -6.79 1.05 -11.15
N LYS A 61 -7.01 2.22 -10.51
CA LYS A 61 -7.03 3.52 -11.20
C LYS A 61 -5.69 4.24 -11.27
N TRP A 62 -4.87 4.13 -10.23
CA TRP A 62 -3.67 4.95 -10.07
C TRP A 62 -2.37 4.17 -10.08
N LEU A 63 -2.40 2.85 -9.89
CA LEU A 63 -1.19 2.04 -10.03
C LEU A 63 -0.96 1.78 -11.53
N PRO A 64 0.10 2.34 -12.13
CA PRO A 64 0.43 2.01 -13.51
C PRO A 64 0.77 0.52 -13.60
N GLU A 65 0.30 -0.13 -14.66
CA GLU A 65 0.59 -1.54 -14.93
C GLU A 65 2.08 -1.72 -15.23
N THR A 66 2.90 -2.02 -14.21
CA THR A 66 4.34 -2.28 -14.38
C THR A 66 4.63 -3.73 -14.78
N SER A 67 3.62 -4.61 -14.80
CA SER A 67 3.80 -6.06 -14.98
C SER A 67 4.26 -6.48 -16.38
N LYS A 68 4.13 -5.63 -17.41
CA LYS A 68 4.46 -5.96 -18.82
C LYS A 68 5.75 -5.31 -19.33
N ARG A 69 6.48 -4.59 -18.48
CA ARG A 69 7.73 -3.89 -18.86
C ARG A 69 8.86 -4.46 -18.03
N SER A 70 9.98 -4.81 -18.67
CA SER A 70 11.17 -5.21 -17.91
C SER A 70 11.73 -3.99 -17.16
N LEU A 71 12.36 -4.23 -16.00
CA LEU A 71 13.03 -3.20 -15.20
C LEU A 71 13.97 -2.32 -16.05
N GLU A 72 14.69 -2.92 -16.99
CA GLU A 72 15.62 -2.24 -17.90
C GLU A 72 14.90 -1.28 -18.86
N GLN A 73 13.70 -1.63 -19.36
CA GLN A 73 12.92 -0.77 -20.25
C GLN A 73 12.38 0.47 -19.52
N LEU A 74 11.99 0.32 -18.25
CA LEU A 74 11.55 1.44 -17.40
C LEU A 74 12.70 2.38 -17.02
N GLU A 75 13.93 1.86 -16.90
CA GLU A 75 15.13 2.66 -16.63
C GLU A 75 15.60 3.45 -17.86
N LEU A 76 15.49 2.89 -19.06
CA LEU A 76 15.82 3.57 -20.34
C LEU A 76 14.84 4.70 -20.69
N GLU A 77 13.56 4.57 -20.34
CA GLU A 77 12.52 5.57 -20.63
C GLU A 77 12.55 6.77 -19.65
N ARG A 78 13.19 6.63 -18.49
CA ARG A 78 13.26 7.67 -17.43
C ARG A 78 14.62 8.42 -17.38
N ARG A 79 15.48 8.25 -18.37
CA ARG A 79 16.69 9.07 -18.59
C ARG A 79 16.41 10.17 -19.60
#